data_AF-A0A0A9HDZ8-F1
#
_entry.id   AF-A0A0A9HDZ8-F1
#
_cell.length_a   1.000
_cell.length_b   1.000
_cell.length_c   1.000
_cell.angle_alpha   90.00
_cell.angle_beta   90.00
_cell.angle_gamma   90.00
#
_symmetry.space_group_name_H-M   'P 1'
#
loop_
_entity.id
_entity.type
_entity.pdbx_description
1 polymer ?
#
loop_
_entity_poly.entity_id
_entity_poly.type
_entity_poly.pdbx_seq_one_letter_code
_entity_poly.pdbx_strand_id
1 'polypeptide(L)' 'MKIFKNMKADYSVEAEMEHYICVVDMLCKCGHLKEAEVVIRGMTFQPSTVIWRTFLQGCKTYGAIETQSVWLAVD' A
#
# COMPACT_ATOMS: atom_id res chain seq x y z
N MET A 1 -8.64 -3.83 -5.02
CA MET A 1 -9.05 -2.43 -4.82
C MET A 1 -10.50 -2.17 -5.25
N LYS A 2 -11.47 -2.63 -4.45
CA LYS A 2 -12.90 -2.36 -4.69
C LYS A 2 -13.24 -0.88 -4.45
N ILE A 3 -12.63 -0.27 -3.44
CA ILE A 3 -12.89 1.11 -3.03
C ILE A 3 -12.70 2.10 -4.18
N PHE A 4 -11.55 2.08 -4.88
CA PHE A 4 -11.33 2.98 -6.03
C PHE A 4 -12.28 2.73 -7.20
N LYS A 5 -12.69 1.46 -7.43
CA LYS A 5 -13.70 1.16 -8.45
C LYS A 5 -15.05 1.77 -8.08
N ASN A 6 -15.46 1.64 -6.82
CA ASN A 6 -16.72 2.18 -6.31
C ASN A 6 -16.72 3.72 -6.30
N MET A 7 -15.60 4.38 -5.94
CA MET A 7 -15.49 5.85 -6.03
C MET A 7 -15.90 6.35 -7.42
N LYS A 8 -15.38 5.72 -8.47
CA LYS A 8 -15.71 6.08 -9.84
C LYS A 8 -17.11 5.63 -10.25
N ALA A 9 -17.45 4.35 -10.05
CA ALA A 9 -18.67 3.75 -10.58
C ALA A 9 -19.94 4.21 -9.84
N ASP A 10 -19.88 4.29 -8.51
CA ASP A 10 -21.05 4.54 -7.67
C ASP A 10 -21.19 6.02 -7.30
N TYR A 11 -20.06 6.75 -7.24
CA TYR A 11 -20.03 8.13 -6.75
C TYR A 11 -19.49 9.15 -7.77
N SER A 12 -19.03 8.71 -8.96
CA SER A 12 -18.43 9.59 -9.97
C SER A 12 -17.23 10.43 -9.48
N VAL A 13 -16.50 9.91 -8.49
CA VAL A 13 -15.29 10.53 -7.90
C VAL A 13 -14.06 9.79 -8.41
N GLU A 14 -13.11 10.53 -8.99
CA GLU A 14 -11.81 9.97 -9.36
C GLU A 14 -10.87 9.90 -8.16
N ALA A 15 -10.06 8.84 -8.08
CA ALA A 15 -9.10 8.69 -7.00
C ALA A 15 -7.90 9.64 -7.20
N GLU A 16 -7.76 10.60 -6.29
CA GLU A 16 -6.63 11.53 -6.22
C GLU A 16 -5.48 11.03 -5.35
N MET A 17 -4.34 11.74 -5.37
CA MET A 17 -3.11 11.33 -4.71
C MET A 17 -3.29 11.04 -3.22
N GLU A 18 -4.06 11.87 -2.55
CA GLU A 18 -4.36 11.83 -1.12
C GLU A 18 -5.07 10.52 -0.75
N HIS A 19 -5.95 10.02 -1.63
CA HIS A 19 -6.62 8.74 -1.44
C HIS A 19 -5.63 7.57 -1.51
N TYR A 20 -4.69 7.60 -2.46
CA TYR A 20 -3.63 6.59 -2.56
C TYR A 20 -2.70 6.63 -1.35
N ILE A 21 -2.27 7.82 -0.92
CA ILE A 21 -1.44 7.99 0.29
C ILE A 21 -2.14 7.38 1.50
N CYS A 22 -3.43 7.66 1.69
CA CYS A 22 -4.22 7.15 2.81
C CYS A 22 -4.31 5.62 2.80
N VAL A 23 -4.61 5.01 1.64
CA VAL A 23 -4.70 3.55 1.52
C VAL A 23 -3.34 2.88 1.73
N VAL A 24 -2.27 3.42 1.14
CA VAL A 24 -0.91 2.89 1.31
C VAL A 24 -0.46 2.99 2.76
N ASP A 25 -0.69 4.13 3.42
CA ASP A 25 -0.36 4.33 4.84
C ASP A 25 -1.09 3.33 5.74
N MET A 26 -2.39 3.15 5.53
CA MET A 26 -3.20 2.17 6.28
C MET A 26 -2.65 0.75 6.12
N LEU A 27 -2.41 0.30 4.89
CA LEU A 27 -1.91 -1.04 4.63
C LEU A 27 -0.51 -1.26 5.24
N CYS A 28 0.38 -0.26 5.10
CA CYS A 28 1.72 -0.31 5.68
C CYS A 28 1.68 -0.40 7.21
N LYS A 29 0.81 0.37 7.87
CA LYS A 29 0.65 0.34 9.34
C LYS A 29 0.13 -1.00 9.85
N CYS A 30 -0.66 -1.71 9.05
CA CYS A 30 -1.17 -3.05 9.35
C CYS A 30 -0.24 -4.18 8.88
N GLY A 31 0.92 -3.87 8.29
CA GLY A 31 1.89 -4.87 7.82
C GLY A 31 1.56 -5.52 6.46
N HIS A 32 0.54 -5.05 5.75
CA HIS A 32 0.10 -5.54 4.44
C HIS A 32 0.94 -4.93 3.31
N LEU A 33 2.25 -5.21 3.31
CA LEU A 33 3.20 -4.60 2.38
C LEU A 33 2.94 -5.00 0.91
N LYS A 34 2.56 -6.26 0.67
CA LYS A 34 2.25 -6.76 -0.68
C LYS A 34 1.04 -6.04 -1.28
N GLU A 35 -0.01 -5.87 -0.49
CA GLU A 35 -1.20 -5.16 -0.90
C GLU A 35 -0.91 -3.66 -1.12
N ALA A 36 -0.11 -3.04 -0.25
CA ALA A 36 0.34 -1.66 -0.44
C ALA A 36 1.12 -1.49 -1.76
N GLU A 37 2.00 -2.44 -2.11
CA GLU A 37 2.72 -2.42 -3.38
C GLU A 37 1.77 -2.54 -4.58
N VAL A 38 0.77 -3.42 -4.51
CA VAL A 38 -0.26 -3.57 -5.56
C VAL A 38 -1.03 -2.25 -5.77
N VAL A 39 -1.33 -1.52 -4.69
CA VAL A 39 -1.97 -0.19 -4.76
C VAL A 39 -1.07 0.79 -5.52
N ILE A 40 0.21 0.87 -5.17
CA ILE A 40 1.17 1.79 -5.80
C ILE A 40 1.35 1.47 -7.29
N ARG A 41 1.47 0.18 -7.65
CA ARG A 41 1.59 -0.26 -9.04
C ARG A 41 0.33 -0.02 -9.87
N GLY A 42 -0.83 0.04 -9.21
CA GLY A 42 -2.13 0.29 -9.85
C GLY A 42 -2.43 1.76 -10.12
N MET A 43 -1.53 2.68 -9.75
CA MET A 43 -1.73 4.11 -9.94
C MET A 43 -1.64 4.50 -11.42
N THR A 44 -2.52 5.39 -11.86
CA THR A 44 -2.55 5.93 -13.23
C THR A 44 -1.60 7.12 -13.43
N PHE A 45 -0.89 7.51 -12.38
CA PHE A 45 0.05 8.62 -12.36
C PHE A 45 1.23 8.31 -11.44
N GLN A 46 2.30 9.09 -11.57
CA GLN A 46 3.55 8.81 -10.87
C GLN A 46 3.37 8.95 -9.35
N PRO A 47 3.82 7.96 -8.54
CA PRO A 47 3.74 8.07 -7.09
C PRO A 47 4.61 9.22 -6.55
N SER A 48 4.06 9.97 -5.60
CA SER A 48 4.78 11.06 -4.94
C SER A 48 5.85 10.56 -3.98
N THR A 49 6.75 11.46 -3.58
CA THR A 49 7.76 11.21 -2.54
C THR A 49 7.13 10.80 -1.21
N VAL A 50 5.91 11.28 -0.92
CA VAL A 50 5.16 10.92 0.29
C VAL A 50 4.76 9.44 0.25
N ILE A 51 4.24 8.95 -0.89
CA ILE A 51 3.91 7.53 -1.04
C ILE A 51 5.13 6.64 -0.81
N TRP A 52 6.25 6.97 -1.45
CA TRP A 52 7.47 6.17 -1.29
C TRP A 52 7.98 6.20 0.14
N ARG A 53 7.96 7.36 0.80
CA ARG A 53 8.34 7.48 2.21
C ARG A 53 7.47 6.59 3.11
N THR A 54 6.16 6.65 2.92
CA THR A 54 5.19 5.84 3.69
C THR A 54 5.44 4.35 3.48
N PHE A 55 5.59 3.92 2.23
CA PHE A 55 5.83 2.52 1.89
C PHE A 55 7.14 2.00 2.48
N LEU A 56 8.24 2.74 2.31
CA LEU A 56 9.55 2.37 2.86
C LEU A 56 9.55 2.33 4.39
N GLN A 57 8.78 3.20 5.04
CA GLN A 57 8.60 3.16 6.50
C GLN A 57 7.86 1.88 6.93
N GLY A 58 6.85 1.45 6.18
CA GLY A 58 6.19 0.16 6.37
C GLY A 58 7.17 -1.01 6.21
N CYS A 59 7.95 -1.01 5.12
CA CYS A 59 8.98 -2.04 4.87
C CYS A 59 10.02 -2.12 5.98
N LYS A 60 10.45 -0.98 6.52
CA LYS A 60 11.37 -0.94 7.66
C LYS A 60 10.76 -1.61 8.91
N THR A 61 9.47 -1.40 9.16
CA THR A 61 8.78 -1.95 10.33
C THR A 61 8.45 -3.44 10.18
N TYR A 62 7.96 -3.86 9.00
CA TYR A 62 7.39 -5.20 8.80
C TYR A 62 8.17 -6.10 7.82
N GLY A 63 9.05 -5.54 6.98
CA GLY A 63 9.81 -6.31 5.99
C GLY A 63 10.81 -7.29 6.60
N ALA A 64 11.35 -6.97 7.78
CA ALA A 64 12.17 -7.91 8.55
C ALA A 64 11.34 -9.06 9.12
N ILE A 65 10.09 -8.78 9.55
CA ILE A 65 9.20 -9.76 10.20
C ILE A 65 8.75 -10.82 9.20
N GLU A 66 8.42 -10.43 7.96
CA GLU A 66 8.05 -11.40 6.92
C GLU A 66 9.24 -12.30 6.53
N THR A 67 10.45 -11.74 6.46
CA THR A 67 11.64 -12.55 6.18
C THR A 67 11.95 -13.50 7.35
N GLN A 68 11.87 -13.03 8.59
CA GLN A 68 12.20 -13.80 9.79
C GLN A 68 11.21 -14.92 10.09
N SER A 69 9.92 -14.72 9.79
CA SER A 69 8.90 -15.77 9.90
C SER A 69 9.09 -16.88 8.87
N VAL A 70 9.61 -16.58 7.68
CA VAL A 70 10.02 -17.62 6.70
C VAL A 70 11.20 -18.43 7.23
N TRP A 71 12.22 -17.79 7.82
CA TRP A 71 13.36 -18.50 8.41
C TRP A 71 12.96 -19.42 9.58
N LEU A 72 12.03 -18.99 10.44
CA LEU A 72 11.54 -19.81 11.55
C LEU A 72 10.62 -20.97 11.12
N ALA A 73 10.10 -20.95 9.90
CA ALA A 73 9.20 -21.99 9.38
C ALA A 73 9.93 -23.09 8.59
N VAL A 74 11.25 -22.99 8.41
CA VAL A 74 12.07 -23.95 7.65
C VAL A 74 13.09 -24.71 8.51
N ASP A 75 13.07 -24.50 9.84
CA ASP A 75 13.77 -25.30 10.86
C ASP A 75 12.77 -26.21 11.59
#